data_AF-A0AAW5F416-F1
#
_entry.id   AF-A0AAW5F416-F1
#
_cell.length_a   1.000
_cell.length_b   1.000
_cell.length_c   1.000
_cell.angle_alpha   90.00
_cell.angle_beta   90.00
_cell.angle_gamma   90.00
#
_symmetry.space_group_name_H-M   'P 1'
#
loop_
_entity.id
_entity.type
_entity.pdbx_description
1 polymer ?
#
loop_
_entity_poly.entity_id
_entity_poly.type
_entity_poly.pdbx_seq_one_letter_code
_entity_poly.pdbx_strand_id
1 'polypeptide(L)'
;MDQTFLLQLNRWNEEEEYQKIIEAVEALPEEEKTPVLISEMACAYNNLAEADDSRLFEKAAELLESVEEELSADHRWNFRMGYACYYLNREKKAKHYFEKALEALPGDEDTLYFIKECERCLALPISMKPFRQRVKEGWDSFLAGEAGLREQIERREHGEEVAAALSRLLAPAFRNICFEIGFNGEKYDLILTPDGDRAKILKLVYFKDHAPEEVFHHWNIQIGRQPAKEFELSMYGQSIGTKDAFVWVEELDDDQIGLSVFCEKLLPLLEENEDRAYSLMAVLLDQSIGEIPAIRYIGYMDLLKEPKDGGDAILLDELKGCIDGKRAVTPENLCGWYTCYSMEPDGREDWFLREDTIAGVTTCPEAVGCYFRGDDRIMEEFHQDGAVPGFFYYPLEGIERGTILDMRDSLEKDISDRAGDAVTFTGGATGTDYGYLDFAAWDLDRLLKSAMAVFNERKLEAAFHTFRRDVSGVALRRKGDKE
;
A
#
# COMPACT_ATOMS: atom_id res chain seq x y z
N MET A 1 10.38 -6.04 -41.34
CA MET A 1 9.51 -6.94 -40.56
C MET A 1 8.91 -7.95 -41.52
N ASP A 2 9.17 -9.24 -41.34
CA ASP A 2 8.61 -10.28 -42.20
C ASP A 2 7.11 -10.45 -41.86
N GLN A 3 6.23 -9.94 -42.74
CA GLN A 3 4.78 -10.08 -42.58
C GLN A 3 4.36 -11.56 -42.45
N THR A 4 5.14 -12.48 -43.01
CA THR A 4 4.92 -13.92 -42.90
C THR A 4 5.06 -14.40 -41.46
N PHE A 5 6.03 -13.88 -40.72
CA PHE A 5 6.25 -14.26 -39.32
C PHE A 5 5.12 -13.81 -38.41
N LEU A 6 4.66 -12.56 -38.55
CA LEU A 6 3.49 -12.05 -37.79
C LEU A 6 2.22 -12.86 -38.07
N LEU A 7 1.97 -13.22 -39.33
CA LEU A 7 0.84 -14.08 -39.68
C LEU A 7 0.95 -15.47 -39.02
N GLN A 8 2.17 -16.00 -38.91
CA GLN A 8 2.41 -17.26 -38.21
C GLN A 8 2.15 -17.15 -36.70
N LEU A 9 2.56 -16.04 -36.05
CA LEU A 9 2.26 -15.79 -34.64
C LEU A 9 0.75 -15.69 -34.40
N ASN A 10 0.03 -14.93 -35.24
CA ASN A 10 -1.43 -14.81 -35.13
C ASN A 10 -2.12 -16.17 -35.26
N ARG A 11 -1.66 -17.01 -36.19
CA ARG A 11 -2.18 -18.37 -36.35
C ARG A 11 -1.92 -19.23 -35.11
N TRP A 12 -0.72 -19.19 -34.54
CA TRP A 12 -0.44 -19.89 -33.28
C TRP A 12 -1.30 -19.38 -32.13
N ASN A 13 -1.62 -18.08 -32.09
CA ASN A 13 -2.48 -17.52 -31.07
C ASN A 13 -3.92 -18.03 -31.19
N GLU A 14 -4.45 -18.14 -32.43
CA GLU A 14 -5.76 -18.76 -32.71
C GLU A 14 -5.79 -20.26 -32.40
N GLU A 15 -4.67 -20.95 -32.56
CA GLU A 15 -4.49 -22.38 -32.23
C GLU A 15 -4.17 -22.62 -30.73
N GLU A 16 -4.17 -21.57 -29.89
CA GLU A 16 -3.81 -21.59 -28.46
C GLU A 16 -2.37 -22.08 -28.17
N GLU A 17 -1.48 -21.96 -29.15
CA GLU A 17 -0.09 -22.40 -29.10
C GLU A 17 0.83 -21.28 -28.55
N TYR A 18 0.47 -20.71 -27.39
CA TYR A 18 1.12 -19.51 -26.83
C TYR A 18 2.60 -19.72 -26.52
N GLN A 19 2.97 -20.89 -26.00
CA GLN A 19 4.36 -21.23 -25.70
C GLN A 19 5.25 -21.17 -26.96
N LYS A 20 4.71 -21.57 -28.13
CA LYS A 20 5.45 -21.48 -29.41
C LYS A 20 5.72 -20.05 -29.82
N ILE A 21 4.78 -19.12 -29.56
CA ILE A 21 4.96 -17.70 -29.83
C ILE A 21 6.10 -17.14 -28.98
N ILE A 22 6.07 -17.43 -27.67
CA ILE A 22 7.09 -16.98 -26.71
C ILE A 22 8.47 -17.47 -27.15
N GLU A 23 8.63 -18.77 -27.36
CA GLU A 23 9.92 -19.37 -27.76
C GLU A 23 10.42 -18.82 -29.11
N ALA A 24 9.52 -18.62 -30.07
CA ALA A 24 9.90 -18.12 -31.39
C ALA A 24 10.38 -16.66 -31.36
N VAL A 25 9.75 -15.81 -30.54
CA VAL A 25 10.16 -14.39 -30.41
C VAL A 25 11.41 -14.26 -29.55
N GLU A 26 11.54 -15.03 -28.46
CA GLU A 26 12.73 -15.01 -27.59
C GLU A 26 14.00 -15.48 -28.32
N ALA A 27 13.87 -16.41 -29.26
CA ALA A 27 14.99 -16.92 -30.05
C ALA A 27 15.55 -15.92 -31.08
N LEU A 28 14.86 -14.79 -31.32
CA LEU A 28 15.34 -13.76 -32.23
C LEU A 28 16.53 -12.98 -31.61
N PRO A 29 17.46 -12.47 -32.44
CA PRO A 29 18.41 -11.45 -32.01
C PRO A 29 17.67 -10.21 -31.47
N GLU A 30 18.26 -9.51 -30.50
CA GLU A 30 17.62 -8.36 -29.85
C GLU A 30 17.26 -7.26 -30.85
N GLU A 31 18.08 -7.06 -31.88
CA GLU A 31 17.85 -6.07 -32.94
C GLU A 31 16.65 -6.42 -33.85
N GLU A 32 16.19 -7.67 -33.82
CA GLU A 32 15.05 -8.16 -34.61
C GLU A 32 13.74 -8.18 -33.79
N LYS A 33 13.81 -8.06 -32.45
CA LYS A 33 12.65 -8.01 -31.56
C LYS A 33 12.00 -6.63 -31.61
N THR A 34 11.22 -6.40 -32.67
CA THR A 34 10.50 -5.15 -32.83
C THR A 34 9.45 -4.95 -31.73
N PRO A 35 9.04 -3.69 -31.45
CA PRO A 35 7.97 -3.41 -30.48
C PRO A 35 6.70 -4.24 -30.68
N VAL A 36 6.32 -4.47 -31.94
CA VAL A 36 5.15 -5.29 -32.30
C VAL A 36 5.34 -6.75 -31.89
N LEU A 37 6.52 -7.34 -32.13
CA LEU A 37 6.79 -8.73 -31.73
C LEU A 37 6.83 -8.89 -30.20
N ILE A 38 7.37 -7.89 -29.49
CA ILE A 38 7.35 -7.84 -28.03
C ILE A 38 5.90 -7.79 -27.52
N SER A 39 5.05 -6.97 -28.14
CA SER A 39 3.62 -6.90 -27.80
C SER A 39 2.87 -8.22 -28.08
N GLU A 40 3.17 -8.91 -29.19
CA GLU A 40 2.61 -10.25 -29.47
C GLU A 40 3.09 -11.30 -28.46
N MET A 41 4.36 -11.25 -28.05
CA MET A 41 4.91 -12.11 -27.00
C MET A 41 4.23 -11.85 -25.65
N ALA A 42 4.01 -10.59 -25.27
CA ALA A 42 3.26 -10.24 -24.07
C ALA A 42 1.81 -10.76 -24.13
N CYS A 43 1.17 -10.73 -25.30
CA CYS A 43 -0.15 -11.32 -25.50
C CYS A 43 -0.14 -12.83 -25.26
N ALA A 44 0.89 -13.54 -25.73
CA ALA A 44 1.06 -14.96 -25.49
C ALA A 44 1.27 -15.25 -23.98
N TYR A 45 2.06 -14.44 -23.28
CA TYR A 45 2.20 -14.53 -21.81
C TYR A 45 0.85 -14.34 -21.09
N ASN A 46 0.07 -13.32 -21.46
CA ASN A 46 -1.28 -13.09 -20.91
C ASN A 46 -2.24 -14.27 -21.13
N ASN A 47 -2.22 -14.88 -22.32
CA ASN A 47 -3.14 -15.96 -22.66
C ASN A 47 -2.69 -17.32 -22.09
N LEU A 48 -1.39 -17.50 -21.88
CA LEU A 48 -0.83 -18.69 -21.24
C LEU A 48 -1.10 -18.71 -19.72
N ALA A 49 -1.28 -17.55 -19.12
CA ALA A 49 -1.47 -17.41 -17.67
C ALA A 49 -2.82 -17.96 -17.20
N GLU A 50 -2.80 -18.74 -16.12
CA GLU A 50 -3.99 -18.99 -15.31
C GLU A 50 -4.31 -17.75 -14.46
N ALA A 51 -5.55 -17.61 -14.00
CA ALA A 51 -6.01 -16.38 -13.33
C ALA A 51 -5.22 -15.99 -12.07
N ASP A 52 -4.54 -16.94 -11.43
CA ASP A 52 -3.70 -16.72 -10.25
C ASP A 52 -2.18 -16.75 -10.55
N ASP A 53 -1.75 -16.95 -11.81
CA ASP A 53 -0.33 -16.90 -12.20
C ASP A 53 0.16 -15.45 -12.36
N SER A 54 0.36 -14.80 -11.22
CA SER A 54 0.93 -13.45 -11.12
C SER A 54 2.24 -13.27 -11.91
N ARG A 55 3.07 -14.32 -12.04
CA ARG A 55 4.40 -14.21 -12.65
C ARG A 55 4.30 -14.01 -14.16
N LEU A 56 3.39 -14.74 -14.83
CA LEU A 56 3.20 -14.58 -16.28
C LEU A 56 2.57 -13.22 -16.61
N PHE A 57 1.62 -12.74 -15.80
CA PHE A 57 1.06 -11.40 -15.99
C PHE A 57 2.06 -10.28 -15.70
N GLU A 58 2.92 -10.41 -14.67
CA GLU A 58 4.03 -9.48 -14.44
C GLU A 58 4.96 -9.46 -15.64
N LYS A 59 5.30 -10.63 -16.18
CA LYS A 59 6.17 -10.70 -17.35
C LYS A 59 5.54 -10.03 -18.57
N ALA A 60 4.25 -10.23 -18.80
CA ALA A 60 3.53 -9.55 -19.88
C ALA A 60 3.53 -8.02 -19.69
N ALA A 61 3.29 -7.54 -18.47
CA ALA A 61 3.31 -6.11 -18.16
C ALA A 61 4.70 -5.50 -18.38
N GLU A 62 5.78 -6.13 -17.90
CA GLU A 62 7.17 -5.68 -18.12
C GLU A 62 7.50 -5.55 -19.62
N LEU A 63 7.11 -6.55 -20.42
CA LEU A 63 7.33 -6.53 -21.87
C LEU A 63 6.54 -5.42 -22.57
N LEU A 64 5.33 -5.13 -22.11
CA LEU A 64 4.51 -4.06 -22.67
C LEU A 64 5.06 -2.68 -22.25
N GLU A 65 5.51 -2.53 -21.00
CA GLU A 65 6.15 -1.30 -20.49
C GLU A 65 7.42 -0.97 -21.28
N SER A 66 8.21 -1.98 -21.68
CA SER A 66 9.44 -1.74 -22.46
C SER A 66 9.22 -1.18 -23.86
N VAL A 67 7.98 -1.14 -24.35
CA VAL A 67 7.60 -0.66 -25.69
C VAL A 67 6.47 0.38 -25.65
N GLU A 68 6.26 0.99 -24.48
CA GLU A 68 5.20 1.99 -24.26
C GLU A 68 5.38 3.24 -25.12
N GLU A 69 6.63 3.70 -25.31
CA GLU A 69 6.93 4.89 -26.11
C GLU A 69 6.43 4.74 -27.56
N GLU A 70 6.59 3.55 -28.14
CA GLU A 70 6.23 3.28 -29.53
C GLU A 70 4.77 2.89 -29.73
N LEU A 71 4.15 2.22 -28.74
CA LEU A 71 2.85 1.55 -28.90
C LEU A 71 1.72 2.09 -28.03
N SER A 72 1.94 3.08 -27.16
CA SER A 72 0.90 3.61 -26.25
C SER A 72 -0.34 4.19 -26.93
N ALA A 73 -0.31 4.48 -28.24
CA ALA A 73 -1.48 4.90 -29.02
C ALA A 73 -2.26 3.73 -29.65
N ASP A 74 -1.73 2.50 -29.61
CA ASP A 74 -2.33 1.32 -30.21
C ASP A 74 -3.41 0.70 -29.31
N HIS A 75 -4.56 0.38 -29.89
CA HIS A 75 -5.67 -0.25 -29.16
C HIS A 75 -5.25 -1.59 -28.54
N ARG A 76 -4.57 -2.47 -29.29
CA ARG A 76 -4.23 -3.82 -28.82
C ARG A 76 -3.20 -3.75 -27.70
N TRP A 77 -2.22 -2.86 -27.80
CA TRP A 77 -1.25 -2.65 -26.72
C TRP A 77 -1.94 -2.19 -25.43
N ASN A 78 -2.82 -1.18 -25.50
CA ASN A 78 -3.56 -0.70 -24.34
C ASN A 78 -4.45 -1.80 -23.75
N PHE A 79 -5.16 -2.56 -24.57
CA PHE A 79 -5.98 -3.68 -24.11
C PHE A 79 -5.13 -4.75 -23.41
N ARG A 80 -3.99 -5.14 -23.99
CA ARG A 80 -3.06 -6.13 -23.41
C ARG A 80 -2.49 -5.66 -22.07
N MET A 81 -2.17 -4.38 -21.95
CA MET A 81 -1.69 -3.78 -20.71
C MET A 81 -2.79 -3.74 -19.65
N GLY A 82 -4.00 -3.34 -20.04
CA GLY A 82 -5.18 -3.37 -19.18
C GLY A 82 -5.47 -4.78 -18.66
N TYR A 83 -5.40 -5.77 -19.54
CA TYR A 83 -5.60 -7.19 -19.21
C TYR A 83 -4.57 -7.69 -18.19
N ALA A 84 -3.28 -7.45 -18.43
CA ALA A 84 -2.23 -7.80 -17.48
C ALA A 84 -2.46 -7.12 -16.12
N CYS A 85 -2.76 -5.82 -16.11
CA CYS A 85 -3.02 -5.08 -14.86
C CYS A 85 -4.25 -5.59 -14.10
N TYR A 86 -5.31 -5.99 -14.81
CA TYR A 86 -6.54 -6.52 -14.20
C TYR A 86 -6.26 -7.79 -13.40
N TYR A 87 -5.58 -8.77 -13.99
CA TYR A 87 -5.24 -10.02 -13.29
C TYR A 87 -4.13 -9.86 -12.25
N LEU A 88 -3.38 -8.74 -12.28
CA LEU A 88 -2.49 -8.33 -11.19
C LEU A 88 -3.22 -7.60 -10.05
N ASN A 89 -4.55 -7.51 -10.10
CA ASN A 89 -5.40 -6.77 -9.14
C ASN A 89 -5.01 -5.28 -9.03
N ARG A 90 -4.65 -4.69 -10.16
CA ARG A 90 -4.30 -3.26 -10.31
C ARG A 90 -5.42 -2.56 -11.08
N GLU A 91 -6.65 -2.64 -10.59
CA GLU A 91 -7.87 -2.30 -11.34
C GLU A 91 -7.92 -0.83 -11.76
N LYS A 92 -7.35 0.08 -10.97
CA LYS A 92 -7.25 1.49 -11.38
C LYS A 92 -6.33 1.66 -12.60
N LYS A 93 -5.15 1.03 -12.58
CA LYS A 93 -4.21 1.02 -13.71
C LYS A 93 -4.83 0.30 -14.91
N ALA A 94 -5.52 -0.82 -14.68
CA ALA A 94 -6.21 -1.58 -15.71
C ALA A 94 -7.29 -0.74 -16.40
N LYS A 95 -8.18 -0.12 -15.61
CA LYS A 95 -9.25 0.77 -16.10
C LYS A 95 -8.69 1.87 -16.99
N HIS A 96 -7.63 2.55 -16.56
CA HIS A 96 -6.96 3.60 -17.34
C HIS A 96 -6.52 3.11 -18.73
N TYR A 97 -5.87 1.93 -18.81
CA TYR A 97 -5.46 1.38 -20.09
C TYR A 97 -6.65 0.89 -20.94
N PHE A 98 -7.70 0.33 -20.33
CA PHE A 98 -8.90 -0.02 -21.07
C PHE A 98 -9.63 1.21 -21.60
N GLU A 99 -9.70 2.31 -20.86
CA GLU A 99 -10.27 3.57 -21.34
C GLU A 99 -9.48 4.11 -22.54
N LYS A 100 -8.14 4.09 -22.51
CA LYS A 100 -7.29 4.40 -23.67
C LYS A 100 -7.53 3.46 -24.85
N ALA A 101 -7.69 2.16 -24.59
CA ALA A 101 -8.02 1.19 -25.64
C ALA A 101 -9.37 1.54 -26.28
N LEU A 102 -10.36 1.95 -25.50
CA LEU A 102 -11.69 2.34 -25.97
C LEU A 102 -11.67 3.64 -26.79
N GLU A 103 -10.79 4.60 -26.44
CA GLU A 103 -10.57 5.80 -27.25
C GLU A 103 -10.06 5.46 -28.65
N ALA A 104 -9.15 4.48 -28.75
CA ALA A 104 -8.59 4.01 -30.02
C ALA A 104 -9.56 3.13 -30.83
N LEU A 105 -10.47 2.39 -30.18
CA LEU A 105 -11.52 1.60 -30.81
C LEU A 105 -12.88 1.77 -30.09
N PRO A 106 -13.62 2.84 -30.39
CA PRO A 106 -14.90 3.10 -29.72
C PRO A 106 -15.94 2.01 -29.98
N GLY A 107 -16.58 1.54 -28.92
CA GLY A 107 -17.64 0.52 -28.99
C GLY A 107 -17.15 -0.93 -28.91
N ASP A 108 -15.86 -1.15 -28.65
CA ASP A 108 -15.32 -2.49 -28.38
C ASP A 108 -15.98 -3.11 -27.13
N GLU A 109 -16.68 -4.23 -27.32
CA GLU A 109 -17.50 -4.85 -26.27
C GLU A 109 -16.66 -5.43 -25.14
N ASP A 110 -15.51 -6.03 -25.47
CA ASP A 110 -14.58 -6.63 -24.49
C ASP A 110 -13.96 -5.54 -23.61
N THR A 111 -13.51 -4.44 -24.21
CA THR A 111 -12.97 -3.30 -23.47
C THR A 111 -14.03 -2.70 -22.52
N LEU A 112 -15.26 -2.51 -23.00
CA LEU A 112 -16.38 -2.02 -22.17
C LEU A 112 -16.73 -2.97 -21.03
N TYR A 113 -16.62 -4.28 -21.24
CA TYR A 113 -16.80 -5.28 -20.19
C TYR A 113 -15.74 -5.13 -19.09
N PHE A 114 -14.46 -5.07 -19.46
CA PHE A 114 -13.38 -4.95 -18.48
C PHE A 114 -13.39 -3.63 -17.71
N ILE A 115 -13.78 -2.51 -18.34
CA ILE A 115 -13.99 -1.23 -17.62
C ILE A 115 -15.02 -1.41 -16.50
N LYS A 116 -16.17 -2.03 -16.80
CA LYS A 116 -17.22 -2.29 -15.79
C LYS A 116 -16.76 -3.23 -14.68
N GLU A 117 -15.98 -4.26 -15.02
CA GLU A 117 -15.41 -5.14 -14.01
C GLU A 117 -14.40 -4.41 -13.11
N CYS A 118 -13.56 -3.54 -13.66
CA CYS A 118 -12.67 -2.69 -12.86
C CYS A 118 -13.47 -1.78 -11.92
N GLU A 119 -14.52 -1.12 -12.41
CA GLU A 119 -15.41 -0.28 -11.58
C GLU A 119 -16.07 -1.07 -10.44
N ARG A 120 -16.52 -2.30 -10.73
CA ARG A 120 -17.10 -3.19 -9.73
C ARG A 120 -16.09 -3.59 -8.66
N CYS A 121 -14.87 -3.97 -9.05
CA CYS A 121 -13.81 -4.35 -8.13
C CYS A 121 -13.33 -3.17 -7.26
N LEU A 122 -13.21 -1.97 -7.84
CA LEU A 122 -12.83 -0.77 -7.10
C LEU A 122 -13.86 -0.37 -6.03
N ALA A 123 -15.16 -0.59 -6.30
CA ALA A 123 -16.24 -0.37 -5.35
C ALA A 123 -16.40 -1.51 -4.32
N LEU A 124 -16.17 -2.75 -4.72
CA LEU A 124 -16.31 -3.95 -3.89
C LEU A 124 -15.13 -4.92 -4.07
N PRO A 125 -13.98 -4.65 -3.42
CA PRO A 125 -12.74 -5.42 -3.59
C PRO A 125 -12.76 -6.74 -2.80
N ILE A 126 -13.56 -7.70 -3.27
CA ILE A 126 -13.74 -9.03 -2.65
C ILE A 126 -13.16 -10.19 -3.50
N SER A 127 -12.63 -9.90 -4.69
CA SER A 127 -12.03 -10.90 -5.58
C SER A 127 -10.71 -11.45 -5.06
N MET A 128 -9.95 -10.62 -4.34
CA MET A 128 -8.66 -10.99 -3.79
C MET A 128 -8.79 -11.87 -2.56
N LYS A 129 -7.81 -12.77 -2.39
CA LYS A 129 -7.62 -13.49 -1.13
C LYS A 129 -7.43 -12.47 -0.01
N PRO A 130 -8.25 -12.50 1.07
CA PRO A 130 -8.15 -11.49 2.10
C PRO A 130 -6.82 -11.51 2.85
N PHE A 131 -6.35 -10.34 3.30
CA PHE A 131 -5.08 -10.20 4.03
C PHE A 131 -5.02 -11.13 5.23
N ARG A 132 -6.12 -11.32 5.94
CA ARG A 132 -6.24 -12.29 7.04
C ARG A 132 -5.79 -13.70 6.65
N GLN A 133 -6.20 -14.18 5.48
CA GLN A 133 -5.79 -15.50 4.99
C GLN A 133 -4.34 -15.48 4.50
N ARG A 134 -3.95 -14.41 3.80
CA ARG A 134 -2.59 -14.20 3.30
C ARG A 134 -1.54 -14.14 4.42
N VAL A 135 -1.87 -13.50 5.55
CA VAL A 135 -1.04 -13.46 6.76
C VAL A 135 -0.79 -14.87 7.31
N LYS A 136 -1.83 -15.70 7.39
CA LYS A 136 -1.68 -17.10 7.80
C LYS A 136 -0.76 -17.86 6.84
N GLU A 137 -1.01 -17.76 5.53
CA GLU A 137 -0.18 -18.41 4.52
C GLU A 137 1.28 -17.91 4.53
N GLY A 138 1.49 -16.63 4.81
CA GLY A 138 2.81 -16.02 4.97
C GLY A 138 3.56 -16.58 6.17
N TRP A 139 2.90 -16.75 7.31
CA TRP A 139 3.52 -17.37 8.48
C TRP A 139 3.75 -18.87 8.31
N ASP A 140 2.83 -19.59 7.67
CA ASP A 140 3.00 -21.00 7.32
C ASP A 140 4.22 -21.19 6.39
N SER A 141 4.35 -20.31 5.38
CA SER A 141 5.51 -20.26 4.48
C SER A 141 6.80 -19.91 5.22
N PHE A 142 6.79 -18.87 6.06
CA PHE A 142 7.95 -18.48 6.86
C PHE A 142 8.44 -19.62 7.75
N LEU A 143 7.55 -20.27 8.51
CA LEU A 143 7.89 -21.41 9.37
C LEU A 143 8.48 -22.59 8.58
N ALA A 144 7.99 -22.84 7.36
CA ALA A 144 8.52 -23.89 6.51
C ALA A 144 9.96 -23.61 6.02
N GLY A 145 10.35 -22.33 5.89
CA GLY A 145 11.64 -21.91 5.33
C GLY A 145 12.64 -21.31 6.31
N GLU A 146 12.23 -20.95 7.52
CA GLU A 146 13.04 -20.16 8.47
C GLU A 146 14.37 -20.83 8.83
N ALA A 147 14.37 -22.16 8.96
CA ALA A 147 15.58 -22.92 9.27
C ALA A 147 16.64 -22.80 8.16
N GLY A 148 16.20 -22.76 6.90
CA GLY A 148 17.07 -22.51 5.75
C GLY A 148 17.64 -21.10 5.80
N LEU A 149 16.81 -20.08 6.08
CA LEU A 149 17.29 -18.71 6.24
C LEU A 149 18.36 -18.59 7.32
N ARG A 150 18.15 -19.20 8.49
CA ARG A 150 19.13 -19.18 9.58
C ARG A 150 20.47 -19.77 9.15
N GLU A 151 20.45 -20.90 8.43
CA GLU A 151 21.66 -21.52 7.90
C GLU A 151 22.40 -20.61 6.91
N GLN A 152 21.69 -19.91 6.03
CA GLN A 152 22.29 -18.94 5.10
C GLN A 152 22.97 -17.77 5.83
N ILE A 153 22.31 -17.24 6.88
CA ILE A 153 22.86 -16.16 7.73
C ILE A 153 24.11 -16.64 8.45
N GLU A 154 24.10 -17.84 9.04
CA GLU A 154 25.25 -18.43 9.72
C GLU A 154 26.45 -18.66 8.79
N ARG A 155 26.17 -19.09 7.55
CA ARG A 155 27.17 -19.27 6.49
C ARG A 155 27.70 -17.96 5.91
N ARG A 156 27.12 -16.82 6.28
CA ARG A 156 27.45 -15.49 5.74
C ARG A 156 27.31 -15.44 4.23
N GLU A 157 26.22 -16.03 3.70
CA GLU A 157 25.84 -15.87 2.30
C GLU A 157 25.63 -14.37 1.96
N HIS A 158 25.63 -14.05 0.67
CA HIS A 158 25.46 -12.66 0.23
C HIS A 158 24.11 -12.12 0.71
N GLY A 159 24.09 -10.89 1.24
CA GLY A 159 22.88 -10.30 1.83
C GLY A 159 21.69 -10.25 0.85
N GLU A 160 21.95 -10.08 -0.44
CA GLU A 160 20.93 -10.12 -1.50
C GLU A 160 20.27 -11.49 -1.65
N GLU A 161 21.02 -12.58 -1.49
CA GLU A 161 20.49 -13.95 -1.59
C GLU A 161 19.60 -14.27 -0.40
N VAL A 162 20.03 -13.88 0.81
CA VAL A 162 19.25 -14.00 2.05
C VAL A 162 17.98 -13.16 1.98
N ALA A 163 18.08 -11.92 1.50
CA ALA A 163 16.94 -11.04 1.29
C ALA A 163 15.96 -11.64 0.27
N ALA A 164 16.44 -12.12 -0.89
CA ALA A 164 15.58 -12.76 -1.88
C ALA A 164 14.88 -14.03 -1.33
N ALA A 165 15.58 -14.82 -0.51
CA ALA A 165 14.98 -15.96 0.17
C ALA A 165 13.87 -15.52 1.14
N LEU A 166 14.11 -14.50 1.97
CA LEU A 166 13.11 -13.98 2.90
C LEU A 166 11.92 -13.35 2.17
N SER A 167 12.14 -12.58 1.11
CA SER A 167 11.08 -12.04 0.25
C SER A 167 10.16 -13.14 -0.27
N ARG A 168 10.72 -14.26 -0.73
CA ARG A 168 9.91 -15.42 -1.17
C ARG A 168 9.08 -16.02 -0.03
N LEU A 169 9.61 -16.06 1.18
CA LEU A 169 8.87 -16.60 2.33
C LEU A 169 7.72 -15.68 2.77
N LEU A 170 7.89 -14.36 2.63
CA LEU A 170 6.86 -13.35 2.97
C LEU A 170 5.87 -13.05 1.83
N ALA A 171 6.19 -13.42 0.59
CA ALA A 171 5.37 -13.18 -0.60
C ALA A 171 3.90 -13.64 -0.50
N PRO A 172 3.56 -14.73 0.21
CA PRO A 172 2.16 -15.10 0.39
C PRO A 172 1.35 -14.06 1.18
N ALA A 173 1.98 -13.33 2.11
CA ALA A 173 1.35 -12.25 2.87
C ALA A 173 1.39 -10.92 2.12
N PHE A 174 2.58 -10.52 1.67
CA PHE A 174 2.83 -9.19 1.12
C PHE A 174 3.24 -9.27 -0.34
N ARG A 175 2.66 -8.42 -1.19
CA ARG A 175 3.14 -8.28 -2.58
C ARG A 175 4.48 -7.57 -2.60
N ASN A 176 4.59 -6.47 -1.86
CA ASN A 176 5.80 -5.70 -1.69
C ASN A 176 5.99 -5.42 -0.20
N ILE A 177 7.12 -5.83 0.36
CA ILE A 177 7.48 -5.52 1.75
C ILE A 177 8.95 -5.17 1.82
N CYS A 178 9.25 -4.10 2.54
CA CYS A 178 10.61 -3.71 2.88
C CYS A 178 10.93 -4.30 4.27
N PHE A 179 12.13 -4.82 4.43
CA PHE A 179 12.58 -5.41 5.70
C PHE A 179 14.09 -5.34 5.86
N GLU A 180 14.53 -5.53 7.10
CA GLU A 180 15.91 -5.80 7.47
C GLU A 180 15.99 -7.14 8.21
N ILE A 181 17.12 -7.83 8.02
CA ILE A 181 17.37 -9.13 8.63
C ILE A 181 18.73 -9.11 9.32
N GLY A 182 18.80 -9.68 10.52
CA GLY A 182 20.02 -9.66 11.33
C GLY A 182 20.12 -10.80 12.32
N PHE A 183 21.25 -10.86 13.03
CA PHE A 183 21.48 -11.76 14.16
C PHE A 183 22.11 -10.96 15.30
N ASN A 184 21.43 -10.86 16.43
CA ASN A 184 21.87 -10.06 17.58
C ASN A 184 22.79 -10.81 18.55
N GLY A 185 23.18 -12.05 18.23
CA GLY A 185 24.00 -12.91 19.09
C GLY A 185 23.20 -13.95 19.88
N GLU A 186 21.89 -13.76 20.03
CA GLU A 186 20.99 -14.70 20.70
C GLU A 186 19.90 -15.23 19.74
N LYS A 187 19.22 -14.31 19.06
CA LYS A 187 18.16 -14.60 18.09
C LYS A 187 18.39 -13.85 16.77
N TYR A 188 17.67 -14.30 15.75
CA TYR A 188 17.59 -13.61 14.48
C TYR A 188 16.54 -12.51 14.57
N ASP A 189 16.80 -11.38 13.93
CA ASP A 189 15.88 -10.25 13.89
C ASP A 189 15.29 -10.15 12.49
N LEU A 190 13.95 -10.10 12.42
CA LEU A 190 13.20 -9.67 11.25
C LEU A 190 12.55 -8.33 11.59
N ILE A 191 13.02 -7.28 10.93
CA ILE A 191 12.53 -5.92 11.11
C ILE A 191 11.72 -5.54 9.88
N LEU A 192 10.40 -5.42 10.03
CA LEU A 192 9.50 -4.98 8.96
C LEU A 192 9.42 -3.45 8.97
N THR A 193 9.70 -2.80 7.84
CA THR A 193 9.68 -1.32 7.78
C THR A 193 8.37 -0.83 7.14
N PRO A 194 7.66 0.12 7.80
CA PRO A 194 6.55 0.85 7.18
C PRO A 194 6.99 1.83 6.08
N ASP A 195 8.29 1.99 5.84
CA ASP A 195 8.88 2.85 4.82
C ASP A 195 8.41 4.31 4.95
N GLY A 196 8.43 4.80 6.20
CA GLY A 196 7.93 6.14 6.55
C GLY A 196 6.40 6.33 6.46
N ASP A 197 5.63 5.33 5.99
CA ASP A 197 4.18 5.44 5.86
C ASP A 197 3.46 4.90 7.10
N ARG A 198 2.91 5.81 7.90
CA ARG A 198 2.15 5.48 9.11
C ARG A 198 0.99 4.52 8.86
N ALA A 199 0.32 4.59 7.70
CA ALA A 199 -0.80 3.70 7.40
C ALA A 199 -0.34 2.24 7.34
N LYS A 200 0.85 1.97 6.78
CA LYS A 200 1.39 0.60 6.66
C LYS A 200 1.59 -0.06 8.02
N ILE A 201 1.83 0.70 9.09
CA ILE A 201 1.97 0.18 10.46
C ILE A 201 0.75 -0.68 10.84
N LEU A 202 -0.47 -0.33 10.42
CA LEU A 202 -1.66 -1.14 10.69
C LEU A 202 -1.54 -2.57 10.12
N LYS A 203 -1.09 -2.70 8.87
CA LYS A 203 -0.87 -4.02 8.23
C LYS A 203 0.24 -4.80 8.95
N LEU A 204 1.33 -4.12 9.30
CA LEU A 204 2.49 -4.75 9.93
C LEU A 204 2.21 -5.22 11.36
N VAL A 205 1.49 -4.42 12.15
CA VAL A 205 1.03 -4.80 13.50
C VAL A 205 0.10 -5.99 13.39
N TYR A 206 -0.89 -5.95 12.48
CA TYR A 206 -1.77 -7.10 12.26
C TYR A 206 -0.97 -8.37 11.90
N PHE A 207 -0.02 -8.28 10.97
CA PHE A 207 0.81 -9.42 10.59
C PHE A 207 1.62 -9.97 11.78
N LYS A 208 2.29 -9.11 12.54
CA LYS A 208 3.08 -9.49 13.72
C LYS A 208 2.22 -10.13 14.82
N ASP A 209 1.04 -9.58 15.10
CA ASP A 209 0.15 -10.08 16.15
C ASP A 209 -0.43 -11.48 15.84
N HIS A 210 -0.39 -11.89 14.58
CA HIS A 210 -0.81 -13.21 14.12
C HIS A 210 0.35 -14.18 13.90
N ALA A 211 1.57 -13.83 14.31
CA ALA A 211 2.72 -14.72 14.25
C ALA A 211 2.52 -15.94 15.18
N PRO A 212 2.72 -17.17 14.69
CA PRO A 212 2.71 -18.37 15.54
C PRO A 212 3.79 -18.31 16.63
N GLU A 213 3.51 -18.91 17.80
CA GLU A 213 4.44 -18.91 18.94
C GLU A 213 5.82 -19.48 18.58
N GLU A 214 5.87 -20.46 17.66
CA GLU A 214 7.08 -21.12 17.20
C GLU A 214 8.06 -20.17 16.51
N VAL A 215 7.57 -19.12 15.84
CA VAL A 215 8.42 -18.11 15.20
C VAL A 215 9.33 -17.48 16.25
N PHE A 216 8.78 -17.19 17.44
CA PHE A 216 9.49 -16.51 18.52
C PHE A 216 10.53 -17.39 19.23
N HIS A 217 10.63 -18.68 18.91
CA HIS A 217 11.72 -19.53 19.42
C HIS A 217 13.08 -19.09 18.87
N HIS A 218 13.12 -18.67 17.60
CA HIS A 218 14.35 -18.33 16.90
C HIS A 218 14.42 -16.86 16.46
N TRP A 219 13.27 -16.21 16.29
CA TRP A 219 13.18 -14.87 15.71
C TRP A 219 12.62 -13.85 16.68
N ASN A 220 13.11 -12.62 16.59
CA ASN A 220 12.41 -11.43 17.06
C ASN A 220 11.75 -10.76 15.85
N ILE A 221 10.47 -10.45 15.98
CA ILE A 221 9.71 -9.73 14.95
C ILE A 221 9.52 -8.29 15.42
N GLN A 222 10.13 -7.35 14.70
CA GLN A 222 10.09 -5.93 15.00
C GLN A 222 9.42 -5.17 13.85
N ILE A 223 8.82 -4.02 14.18
CA ILE A 223 8.24 -3.11 13.19
C ILE A 223 8.93 -1.77 13.37
N GLY A 224 9.51 -1.29 12.28
CA GLY A 224 10.30 -0.07 12.21
C GLY A 224 11.78 -0.31 12.52
N ARG A 225 12.65 0.32 11.72
CA ARG A 225 14.11 0.33 11.94
C ARG A 225 14.46 0.82 13.33
N GLN A 226 15.47 0.17 13.92
CA GLN A 226 15.99 0.52 15.23
C GLN A 226 17.21 1.43 15.09
N PRO A 227 17.43 2.37 16.02
CA PRO A 227 18.62 3.22 15.99
C PRO A 227 19.91 2.40 16.02
N ALA A 228 20.86 2.73 15.16
CA ALA A 228 22.18 2.12 15.11
C ALA A 228 23.27 3.10 15.54
N LYS A 229 24.26 2.63 16.31
CA LYS A 229 25.43 3.45 16.69
C LYS A 229 26.45 3.43 15.58
N GLU A 230 27.03 4.60 15.29
CA GLU A 230 28.11 4.75 14.29
C GLU A 230 27.72 4.20 12.92
N PHE A 231 26.46 4.43 12.51
CA PHE A 231 25.94 4.00 11.22
C PHE A 231 26.49 4.88 10.08
N GLU A 232 27.07 4.22 9.08
CA GLU A 232 27.45 4.83 7.80
C GLU A 232 26.63 4.16 6.69
N LEU A 233 25.93 4.98 5.91
CA LEU A 233 25.14 4.56 4.77
C LEU A 233 25.93 4.78 3.48
N SER A 234 26.07 3.73 2.68
CA SER A 234 26.61 3.84 1.33
C SER A 234 25.52 3.51 0.31
N MET A 235 25.02 4.53 -0.39
CA MET A 235 23.91 4.42 -1.34
C MET A 235 24.05 5.48 -2.44
N TYR A 236 23.63 5.15 -3.67
CA TYR A 236 23.70 6.06 -4.83
C TYR A 236 25.10 6.66 -5.07
N GLY A 237 26.16 5.91 -4.75
CA GLY A 237 27.55 6.37 -4.88
C GLY A 237 28.00 7.38 -3.81
N GLN A 238 27.16 7.69 -2.82
CA GLN A 238 27.50 8.52 -1.66
C GLN A 238 27.79 7.65 -0.43
N SER A 239 28.65 8.14 0.47
CA SER A 239 28.93 7.51 1.77
C SER A 239 28.80 8.57 2.86
N ILE A 240 27.72 8.50 3.64
CA ILE A 240 27.40 9.49 4.67
C ILE A 240 27.00 8.83 5.99
N GLY A 241 27.35 9.46 7.10
CA GLY A 241 26.93 9.05 8.45
C GLY A 241 26.14 10.14 9.16
N THR A 242 25.60 9.81 10.34
CA THR A 242 24.82 10.74 11.18
C THR A 242 25.60 11.98 11.63
N LYS A 243 26.94 11.92 11.62
CA LYS A 243 27.83 13.04 11.98
C LYS A 243 28.11 14.01 10.82
N ASP A 244 27.71 13.67 9.60
CA ASP A 244 27.92 14.50 8.42
C ASP A 244 26.77 15.49 8.16
N ALA A 245 25.69 15.42 8.94
CA ALA A 245 24.47 16.19 8.77
C ALA A 245 24.24 17.14 9.94
N PHE A 246 24.11 18.44 9.62
CA PHE A 246 23.72 19.49 10.55
C PHE A 246 22.22 19.71 10.48
N VAL A 247 21.57 19.78 11.64
CA VAL A 247 20.11 19.84 11.76
C VAL A 247 19.72 21.08 12.56
N TRP A 248 18.80 21.86 12.01
CA TRP A 248 18.07 22.90 12.74
C TRP A 248 16.68 22.38 13.06
N VAL A 249 16.33 22.41 14.34
CA VAL A 249 15.07 21.88 14.85
C VAL A 249 14.10 23.02 15.13
N GLU A 250 12.88 22.89 14.62
CA GLU A 250 11.74 23.76 14.94
C GLU A 250 10.70 22.95 15.73
N GLU A 251 10.21 23.46 16.86
CA GLU A 251 9.08 22.82 17.56
C GLU A 251 7.77 23.16 16.83
N LEU A 252 6.95 22.12 16.61
CA LEU A 252 5.65 22.21 15.97
C LEU A 252 4.54 21.85 16.98
N ASP A 253 3.29 21.93 16.55
CA ASP A 253 2.15 21.46 17.32
C ASP A 253 2.18 19.92 17.50
N ASP A 254 1.40 19.40 18.45
CA ASP A 254 1.27 17.96 18.75
C ASP A 254 2.62 17.25 19.04
N ASP A 255 3.52 17.94 19.75
CA ASP A 255 4.86 17.46 20.10
C ASP A 255 5.74 17.08 18.88
N GLN A 256 5.38 17.52 17.67
CA GLN A 256 6.21 17.30 16.48
C GLN A 256 7.38 18.29 16.41
N ILE A 257 8.39 17.95 15.62
CA ILE A 257 9.51 18.80 15.28
C ILE A 257 9.69 18.85 13.75
N GLY A 258 10.01 20.02 13.24
CA GLY A 258 10.43 20.26 11.87
C GLY A 258 11.94 20.21 11.76
N LEU A 259 12.46 19.57 10.72
CA LEU A 259 13.89 19.46 10.48
C LEU A 259 14.28 20.25 9.23
N SER A 260 15.24 21.15 9.36
CA SER A 260 16.01 21.61 8.20
C SER A 260 17.41 21.01 8.28
N VAL A 261 17.84 20.30 7.25
CA VAL A 261 19.05 19.48 7.28
C VAL A 261 20.03 19.95 6.21
N PHE A 262 21.26 20.24 6.60
CA PHE A 262 22.36 20.51 5.69
C PHE A 262 23.40 19.39 5.78
N CYS A 263 23.73 18.77 4.65
CA CYS A 263 24.79 17.76 4.55
C CYS A 263 25.61 18.03 3.29
N GLU A 264 26.85 18.51 3.45
CA GLU A 264 27.73 18.88 2.34
C GLU A 264 27.96 17.71 1.37
N LYS A 265 28.12 16.50 1.91
CA LYS A 265 28.31 15.27 1.12
C LYS A 265 27.09 14.90 0.26
N LEU A 266 25.90 15.37 0.64
CA LEU A 266 24.66 15.07 -0.08
C LEU A 266 24.36 16.08 -1.20
N LEU A 267 25.04 17.24 -1.24
CA LEU A 267 24.80 18.28 -2.23
C LEU A 267 24.86 17.80 -3.69
N PRO A 268 25.85 16.99 -4.12
CA PRO A 268 25.89 16.50 -5.49
C PRO A 268 24.67 15.66 -5.85
N LEU A 269 24.21 14.81 -4.93
CA LEU A 269 23.04 13.97 -5.14
C LEU A 269 21.75 14.80 -5.09
N LEU A 270 21.68 15.83 -4.23
CA LEU A 270 20.55 16.74 -4.16
C LEU A 270 20.37 17.54 -5.46
N GLU A 271 21.47 17.90 -6.14
CA GLU A 271 21.42 18.54 -7.46
C GLU A 271 21.08 17.57 -8.59
N GLU A 272 21.58 16.33 -8.52
CA GLU A 272 21.33 15.30 -9.54
C GLU A 272 19.91 14.73 -9.47
N ASN A 273 19.46 14.39 -8.25
CA ASN A 273 18.20 13.72 -7.99
C ASN A 273 17.74 13.95 -6.55
N GLU A 274 16.84 14.92 -6.39
CA GLU A 274 16.29 15.33 -5.10
C GLU A 274 15.63 14.16 -4.35
N ASP A 275 14.81 13.34 -5.02
CA ASP A 275 14.11 12.20 -4.41
C ASP A 275 15.08 11.18 -3.80
N ARG A 276 16.20 10.90 -4.48
CA ARG A 276 17.26 10.01 -3.98
C ARG A 276 17.97 10.60 -2.77
N ALA A 277 18.20 11.92 -2.77
CA ALA A 277 18.80 12.60 -1.62
C ALA A 277 17.87 12.52 -0.40
N TYR A 278 16.58 12.78 -0.56
CA TYR A 278 15.57 12.64 0.50
C TYR A 278 15.47 11.20 1.01
N SER A 279 15.41 10.22 0.09
CA SER A 279 15.33 8.80 0.45
C SER A 279 16.53 8.37 1.29
N LEU A 280 17.73 8.80 0.91
CA LEU A 280 18.95 8.49 1.64
C LEU A 280 18.96 9.15 3.03
N MET A 281 18.58 10.43 3.14
CA MET A 281 18.51 11.12 4.43
C MET A 281 17.43 10.52 5.35
N ALA A 282 16.29 10.09 4.80
CA ALA A 282 15.24 9.42 5.56
C ALA A 282 15.76 8.13 6.22
N VAL A 283 16.55 7.32 5.50
CA VAL A 283 17.19 6.13 6.08
C VAL A 283 18.18 6.52 7.19
N LEU A 284 18.98 7.58 7.02
CA LEU A 284 19.86 8.05 8.10
C LEU A 284 19.09 8.53 9.33
N LEU A 285 17.96 9.22 9.13
CA LEU A 285 17.08 9.69 10.19
C LEU A 285 16.48 8.51 10.97
N ASP A 286 15.99 7.49 10.26
CA ASP A 286 15.53 6.26 10.88
C ASP A 286 16.62 5.59 11.73
N GLN A 287 17.87 5.62 11.26
CA GLN A 287 19.00 5.03 11.96
C GLN A 287 19.48 5.88 13.14
N SER A 288 19.11 7.17 13.22
CA SER A 288 19.46 8.04 14.34
C SER A 288 18.45 7.96 15.49
N ILE A 289 17.14 8.02 15.18
CA ILE A 289 16.08 8.09 16.19
C ILE A 289 15.12 6.90 16.19
N GLY A 290 15.18 6.05 15.16
CA GLY A 290 14.24 4.94 14.95
C GLY A 290 13.08 5.37 14.05
N GLU A 291 12.63 4.46 13.20
CA GLU A 291 11.58 4.76 12.19
C GLU A 291 10.22 5.08 12.82
N ILE A 292 9.85 4.40 13.92
CA ILE A 292 8.58 4.65 14.61
C ILE A 292 8.55 6.03 15.28
N PRO A 293 9.59 6.44 16.06
CA PRO A 293 9.74 7.82 16.50
C PRO A 293 9.79 8.82 15.35
N ALA A 294 10.47 8.52 14.24
CA ALA A 294 10.55 9.41 13.08
C ALA A 294 9.15 9.69 12.51
N ILE A 295 8.35 8.65 12.24
CA ILE A 295 6.97 8.77 11.76
C ILE A 295 6.09 9.59 12.72
N ARG A 296 6.31 9.48 14.04
CA ARG A 296 5.50 10.26 14.99
C ARG A 296 5.91 11.72 15.06
N TYR A 297 7.19 11.94 15.27
CA TYR A 297 7.69 13.21 15.79
C TYR A 297 8.21 14.13 14.71
N ILE A 298 8.52 13.63 13.52
CA ILE A 298 9.01 14.47 12.44
C ILE A 298 7.82 14.94 11.61
N GLY A 299 7.50 16.23 11.72
CA GLY A 299 6.40 16.84 10.95
C GLY A 299 6.79 17.15 9.51
N TYR A 300 8.04 17.57 9.31
CA TYR A 300 8.64 17.76 7.99
C TYR A 300 10.17 17.62 8.07
N MET A 301 10.80 17.35 6.92
CA MET A 301 12.24 17.35 6.75
C MET A 301 12.57 18.05 5.43
N ASP A 302 13.36 19.11 5.49
CA ASP A 302 13.81 19.87 4.33
C ASP A 302 15.33 19.74 4.17
N LEU A 303 15.79 19.37 2.96
CA LEU A 303 17.22 19.36 2.63
C LEU A 303 17.67 20.74 2.12
N LEU A 304 18.67 21.31 2.80
CA LEU A 304 19.21 22.63 2.50
C LEU A 304 20.42 22.54 1.55
N LYS A 305 20.51 23.48 0.61
CA LYS A 305 21.67 23.66 -0.29
C LYS A 305 22.82 24.42 0.37
N GLU A 306 22.50 25.26 1.35
CA GLU A 306 23.45 26.05 2.12
C GLU A 306 23.04 25.99 3.60
N PRO A 307 23.98 26.05 4.55
CA PRO A 307 23.65 26.09 5.98
C PRO A 307 22.88 27.38 6.32
N LYS A 308 22.02 27.35 7.36
CA LYS A 308 21.32 28.56 7.81
C LYS A 308 22.31 29.57 8.43
N ASP A 309 22.14 30.84 8.08
CA ASP A 309 22.84 31.96 8.71
C ASP A 309 22.32 32.18 10.14
N GLY A 310 22.94 31.52 11.13
CA GLY A 310 22.58 31.60 12.54
C GLY A 310 21.61 30.52 13.03
N GLY A 311 21.47 30.43 14.36
CA GLY A 311 20.79 29.33 15.06
C GLY A 311 21.76 28.23 15.51
N ASP A 312 21.47 27.60 16.66
CA ASP A 312 22.28 26.50 17.18
C ASP A 312 21.92 25.21 16.43
N ALA A 313 22.73 24.87 15.42
CA ALA A 313 22.62 23.58 14.74
C ALA A 313 23.14 22.46 15.65
N ILE A 314 22.46 21.33 15.62
CA ILE A 314 22.93 20.07 16.23
C ILE A 314 23.39 19.11 15.14
N LEU A 315 24.12 18.06 15.51
CA LEU A 315 24.36 16.95 14.60
C LEU A 315 23.12 16.04 14.55
N LEU A 316 22.87 15.36 13.42
CA LEU A 316 21.79 14.37 13.33
C LEU A 316 21.95 13.25 14.39
N ASP A 317 23.19 12.92 14.77
CA ASP A 317 23.51 11.98 15.85
C ASP A 317 22.98 12.42 17.23
N GLU A 318 22.77 13.73 17.42
CA GLU A 318 22.27 14.33 18.66
C GLU A 318 20.74 14.51 18.65
N LEU A 319 20.07 14.28 17.51
CA LEU A 319 18.63 14.50 17.33
C LEU A 319 17.79 13.71 18.33
N LYS A 320 18.27 12.53 18.75
CA LYS A 320 17.61 11.73 19.78
C LYS A 320 17.40 12.52 21.08
N GLY A 321 18.34 13.39 21.45
CA GLY A 321 18.22 14.24 22.63
C GLY A 321 17.05 15.24 22.55
N CYS A 322 16.62 15.64 21.36
CA CYS A 322 15.46 16.53 21.17
C CYS A 322 14.12 15.83 21.38
N ILE A 323 14.09 14.49 21.28
CA ILE A 323 12.90 13.68 21.51
C ILE A 323 12.96 12.92 22.86
N ASP A 324 14.12 12.87 23.51
CA ASP A 324 14.34 12.28 24.83
C ASP A 324 13.59 13.09 25.91
N GLY A 325 12.33 12.73 26.13
CA GLY A 325 11.40 13.45 27.01
C GLY A 325 9.97 13.43 26.48
N LYS A 326 9.81 13.22 25.18
CA LYS A 326 8.52 12.90 24.56
C LYS A 326 8.12 11.44 24.90
N ARG A 327 6.84 11.12 24.75
CA ARG A 327 6.28 9.81 25.12
C ARG A 327 6.93 8.69 24.30
N ALA A 328 7.37 7.60 24.93
CA ALA A 328 7.86 6.44 24.18
C ALA A 328 6.75 5.90 23.25
N VAL A 329 7.12 5.67 21.99
CA VAL A 329 6.20 5.28 20.93
C VAL A 329 6.50 3.85 20.49
N THR A 330 5.45 3.03 20.41
CA THR A 330 5.52 1.70 19.79
C THR A 330 4.60 1.69 18.57
N PRO A 331 4.83 0.79 17.60
CA PRO A 331 3.91 0.58 16.48
C PRO A 331 2.45 0.43 16.91
N GLU A 332 2.21 -0.38 17.95
CA GLU A 332 0.87 -0.67 18.47
C GLU A 332 0.24 0.58 19.10
N ASN A 333 1.03 1.38 19.82
CA ASN A 333 0.57 2.65 20.37
C ASN A 333 0.17 3.64 19.26
N LEU A 334 0.91 3.71 18.15
CA LEU A 334 0.58 4.58 17.01
C LEU A 334 -0.74 4.22 16.35
N CYS A 335 -1.03 2.92 16.23
CA CYS A 335 -2.30 2.43 15.70
C CYS A 335 -3.50 2.82 16.59
N GLY A 336 -3.28 3.12 17.87
CA GLY A 336 -4.30 3.57 18.82
C GLY A 336 -4.35 5.09 19.04
N TRP A 337 -3.54 5.88 18.32
CA TRP A 337 -3.49 7.34 18.51
C TRP A 337 -4.44 8.07 17.57
N TYR A 338 -5.58 8.47 18.14
CA TYR A 338 -6.60 9.24 17.44
C TYR A 338 -6.16 10.68 17.23
N THR A 339 -6.23 11.12 15.98
CA THR A 339 -6.19 12.52 15.56
C THR A 339 -7.62 13.01 15.35
N CYS A 340 -7.96 14.12 15.98
CA CYS A 340 -9.23 14.81 15.76
C CYS A 340 -9.10 15.78 14.58
N TYR A 341 -10.14 15.91 13.79
CA TYR A 341 -10.23 16.91 12.74
C TYR A 341 -11.63 17.51 12.67
N SER A 342 -11.72 18.70 12.10
CA SER A 342 -12.98 19.42 11.89
C SER A 342 -12.98 20.00 10.49
N MET A 343 -14.17 20.07 9.90
CA MET A 343 -14.39 20.53 8.54
C MET A 343 -15.58 21.47 8.48
N GLU A 344 -15.59 22.34 7.48
CA GLU A 344 -16.77 23.11 7.11
C GLU A 344 -17.57 22.29 6.09
N PRO A 345 -18.79 21.82 6.42
CA PRO A 345 -19.58 21.01 5.51
C PRO A 345 -19.91 21.76 4.21
N ASP A 346 -19.89 21.05 3.08
CA ASP A 346 -20.34 21.62 1.81
C ASP A 346 -21.86 21.86 1.84
N GLY A 347 -22.29 23.06 1.49
CA GLY A 347 -23.70 23.46 1.47
C GLY A 347 -24.41 23.20 0.14
N ARG A 348 -23.74 22.62 -0.85
CA ARG A 348 -24.34 22.25 -2.15
C ARG A 348 -25.26 21.04 -2.01
N GLU A 349 -26.07 20.75 -3.04
CA GLU A 349 -26.91 19.53 -3.08
C GLU A 349 -26.17 18.33 -3.71
N ASP A 350 -25.09 18.58 -4.47
CA ASP A 350 -24.33 17.60 -5.26
C ASP A 350 -22.92 17.33 -4.70
N TRP A 351 -22.83 17.20 -3.37
CA TRP A 351 -21.57 16.96 -2.66
C TRP A 351 -21.14 15.47 -2.72
N PHE A 352 -19.82 15.23 -2.66
CA PHE A 352 -19.24 13.87 -2.60
C PHE A 352 -19.28 13.33 -1.17
N LEU A 353 -19.47 12.01 -0.98
CA LEU A 353 -19.49 11.38 0.34
C LEU A 353 -18.37 11.92 1.27
N ARG A 354 -18.72 12.20 2.54
CA ARG A 354 -17.91 12.88 3.58
C ARG A 354 -17.69 14.38 3.42
N GLU A 355 -18.10 15.03 2.33
CA GLU A 355 -18.07 16.51 2.27
C GLU A 355 -19.11 17.16 3.20
N ASP A 356 -20.06 16.39 3.73
CA ASP A 356 -20.98 16.80 4.80
C ASP A 356 -20.37 16.76 6.21
N THR A 357 -19.11 16.30 6.35
CA THR A 357 -18.44 16.08 7.64
C THR A 357 -18.29 17.38 8.43
N ILE A 358 -18.67 17.36 9.71
CA ILE A 358 -18.45 18.46 10.67
C ILE A 358 -17.18 18.19 11.49
N ALA A 359 -17.08 16.98 12.04
CA ALA A 359 -15.95 16.57 12.87
C ALA A 359 -15.72 15.06 12.78
N GLY A 360 -14.48 14.64 12.94
CA GLY A 360 -14.11 13.24 12.96
C GLY A 360 -12.88 12.96 13.80
N VAL A 361 -12.66 11.67 14.04
CA VAL A 361 -11.49 11.13 14.72
C VAL A 361 -10.96 9.97 13.91
N THR A 362 -9.64 9.86 13.78
CA THR A 362 -9.02 8.75 13.04
C THR A 362 -7.64 8.40 13.61
N THR A 363 -7.30 7.13 13.65
CA THR A 363 -5.93 6.65 13.91
C THR A 363 -5.10 6.51 12.63
N CYS A 364 -5.72 6.68 11.46
CA CYS A 364 -5.10 6.64 10.14
C CYS A 364 -5.45 7.92 9.35
N PRO A 365 -4.86 9.08 9.71
CA PRO A 365 -5.09 10.34 9.02
C PRO A 365 -4.69 10.30 7.54
N GLU A 366 -3.74 9.44 7.15
CA GLU A 366 -3.28 9.27 5.78
C GLU A 366 -4.41 8.77 4.87
N ALA A 367 -5.18 7.77 5.29
CA ALA A 367 -6.31 7.25 4.52
C ALA A 367 -7.40 8.31 4.31
N VAL A 368 -7.74 9.05 5.38
CA VAL A 368 -8.73 10.13 5.32
C VAL A 368 -8.24 11.28 4.42
N GLY A 369 -6.98 11.69 4.57
CA GLY A 369 -6.37 12.74 3.78
C GLY A 369 -6.26 12.39 2.29
N CYS A 370 -5.88 11.16 1.97
CA CYS A 370 -5.83 10.66 0.59
C CYS A 370 -7.23 10.66 -0.05
N TYR A 371 -8.25 10.20 0.66
CA TYR A 371 -9.64 10.25 0.18
C TYR A 371 -10.08 11.66 -0.21
N PHE A 372 -9.86 12.66 0.65
CA PHE A 372 -10.25 14.05 0.33
C PHE A 372 -9.41 14.68 -0.80
N ARG A 373 -8.19 14.20 -1.04
CA ARG A 373 -7.36 14.61 -2.17
C ARG A 373 -7.68 13.87 -3.48
N GLY A 374 -8.53 12.83 -3.45
CA GLY A 374 -8.72 11.93 -4.60
C GLY A 374 -7.47 11.09 -4.90
N ASP A 375 -6.61 10.92 -3.90
CA ASP A 375 -5.40 10.10 -3.98
C ASP A 375 -5.72 8.68 -3.51
N ASP A 376 -5.41 7.71 -4.36
CA ASP A 376 -5.72 6.29 -4.15
C ASP A 376 -4.53 5.48 -3.61
N ARG A 377 -3.38 6.12 -3.36
CA ARG A 377 -2.13 5.43 -2.98
C ARG A 377 -2.31 4.44 -1.82
N ILE A 378 -2.93 4.87 -0.73
CA ILE A 378 -3.16 4.02 0.45
C ILE A 378 -4.06 2.83 0.11
N MET A 379 -5.08 3.06 -0.72
CA MET A 379 -6.00 2.02 -1.15
C MET A 379 -5.32 0.99 -2.04
N GLU A 380 -4.53 1.41 -3.03
CA GLU A 380 -3.74 0.49 -3.88
C GLU A 380 -2.76 -0.35 -3.04
N GLU A 381 -2.03 0.32 -2.14
CA GLU A 381 -1.04 -0.31 -1.28
C GLU A 381 -1.63 -1.36 -0.35
N PHE A 382 -2.84 -1.15 0.18
CA PHE A 382 -3.52 -2.15 1.00
C PHE A 382 -4.17 -3.24 0.15
N HIS A 383 -4.78 -2.85 -0.98
CA HIS A 383 -5.51 -3.78 -1.83
C HIS A 383 -4.60 -4.87 -2.38
N GLN A 384 -3.37 -4.53 -2.79
CA GLN A 384 -2.38 -5.49 -3.29
C GLN A 384 -2.03 -6.61 -2.27
N ASP A 385 -2.23 -6.37 -0.98
CA ASP A 385 -2.05 -7.37 0.08
C ASP A 385 -3.38 -8.02 0.51
N GLY A 386 -4.51 -7.69 -0.13
CA GLY A 386 -5.83 -8.20 0.22
C GLY A 386 -6.48 -7.51 1.43
N ALA A 387 -5.96 -6.35 1.86
CA ALA A 387 -6.56 -5.53 2.91
C ALA A 387 -7.38 -4.41 2.27
N VAL A 388 -8.46 -3.97 2.93
CA VAL A 388 -9.37 -2.96 2.37
C VAL A 388 -9.69 -1.88 3.40
N PRO A 389 -9.04 -0.72 3.31
CA PRO A 389 -9.50 0.48 4.00
C PRO A 389 -10.86 0.92 3.45
N GLY A 390 -11.78 1.26 4.34
CA GLY A 390 -13.08 1.75 3.95
C GLY A 390 -13.85 2.31 5.12
N PHE A 391 -15.11 2.65 4.88
CA PHE A 391 -16.01 3.13 5.90
C PHE A 391 -17.43 2.66 5.66
N PHE A 392 -18.17 2.50 6.75
CA PHE A 392 -19.63 2.44 6.70
C PHE A 392 -20.18 3.85 6.83
N TYR A 393 -21.27 4.12 6.14
CA TYR A 393 -22.04 5.34 6.31
C TYR A 393 -23.53 5.03 6.46
N TYR A 394 -24.20 5.81 7.31
CA TYR A 394 -25.61 5.65 7.66
C TYR A 394 -26.27 7.02 7.86
N PRO A 395 -27.54 7.19 7.46
CA PRO A 395 -28.22 8.49 7.57
C PRO A 395 -28.43 8.86 9.04
N LEU A 396 -28.27 10.15 9.34
CA LEU A 396 -28.53 10.73 10.66
C LEU A 396 -29.96 11.25 10.82
N GLU A 397 -30.79 11.16 9.78
CA GLU A 397 -32.19 11.58 9.83
C GLU A 397 -32.93 10.85 10.97
N GLY A 398 -33.52 11.63 11.89
CA GLY A 398 -34.25 11.09 13.04
C GLY A 398 -33.39 10.67 14.24
N ILE A 399 -32.06 10.84 14.16
CA ILE A 399 -31.14 10.53 15.26
C ILE A 399 -30.90 11.80 16.09
N GLU A 400 -31.00 11.68 17.42
CA GLU A 400 -30.71 12.80 18.32
C GLU A 400 -29.22 13.14 18.29
N ARG A 401 -28.88 14.41 18.06
CA ARG A 401 -27.47 14.85 17.89
C ARG A 401 -26.58 14.48 19.08
N GLY A 402 -27.13 14.50 20.30
CA GLY A 402 -26.40 14.14 21.52
C GLY A 402 -26.04 12.65 21.63
N THR A 403 -26.69 11.77 20.86
CA THR A 403 -26.51 10.31 20.95
C THR A 403 -25.71 9.73 19.77
N ILE A 404 -25.25 10.55 18.82
CA ILE A 404 -24.56 10.09 17.61
C ILE A 404 -23.26 9.35 17.95
N LEU A 405 -22.47 9.89 18.89
CA LEU A 405 -21.22 9.27 19.31
C LEU A 405 -21.47 7.93 20.01
N ASP A 406 -22.39 7.89 20.97
CA ASP A 406 -22.78 6.65 21.67
C ASP A 406 -23.30 5.58 20.69
N MET A 407 -24.04 6.00 19.67
CA MET A 407 -24.52 5.11 18.63
C MET A 407 -23.37 4.55 17.78
N ARG A 408 -22.42 5.40 17.38
CA ARG A 408 -21.24 4.97 16.62
C ARG A 408 -20.40 3.98 17.41
N ASP A 409 -20.12 4.27 18.68
CA ASP A 409 -19.35 3.40 19.57
C ASP A 409 -20.06 2.05 19.77
N SER A 410 -21.39 2.07 19.88
CA SER A 410 -22.19 0.86 19.97
C SER A 410 -22.21 0.05 18.68
N LEU A 411 -22.24 0.70 17.50
CA LEU A 411 -22.14 0.02 16.21
C LEU A 411 -20.77 -0.62 16.01
N GLU A 412 -19.70 0.12 16.32
CA GLU A 412 -18.33 -0.37 16.26
C GLU A 412 -18.16 -1.64 17.08
N LYS A 413 -18.66 -1.62 18.33
CA LYS A 413 -18.61 -2.76 19.23
C LYS A 413 -19.38 -3.96 18.68
N ASP A 414 -20.65 -3.78 18.30
CA ASP A 414 -21.49 -4.87 17.80
C ASP A 414 -20.91 -5.53 16.55
N ILE A 415 -20.33 -4.73 15.64
CA ILE A 415 -19.69 -5.24 14.43
C ILE A 415 -18.40 -5.96 14.79
N SER A 416 -17.58 -5.39 15.68
CA SER A 416 -16.33 -6.01 16.16
C SER A 416 -16.57 -7.36 16.84
N ASP A 417 -17.58 -7.45 17.71
CA ASP A 417 -17.94 -8.68 18.43
C ASP A 417 -18.32 -9.83 17.47
N ARG A 418 -18.81 -9.51 16.26
CA ARG A 418 -19.17 -10.50 15.22
C ARG A 418 -18.05 -10.77 14.22
N ALA A 419 -17.42 -9.70 13.73
CA ALA A 419 -16.37 -9.77 12.72
C ALA A 419 -15.09 -10.38 13.29
N GLY A 420 -14.82 -10.17 14.58
CA GLY A 420 -13.60 -10.59 15.25
C GLY A 420 -12.37 -9.95 14.62
N ASP A 421 -11.35 -10.77 14.37
CA ASP A 421 -10.07 -10.41 13.74
C ASP A 421 -10.15 -10.02 12.25
N ALA A 422 -11.36 -9.91 11.68
CA ALA A 422 -11.57 -9.50 10.29
C ALA A 422 -11.45 -7.99 10.06
N VAL A 423 -11.42 -7.17 11.11
CA VAL A 423 -11.46 -5.71 11.01
C VAL A 423 -10.68 -5.04 12.13
N THR A 424 -10.04 -3.91 11.82
CA THR A 424 -9.58 -2.92 12.79
C THR A 424 -10.30 -1.61 12.51
N PHE A 425 -11.13 -1.14 13.44
CA PHE A 425 -11.74 0.18 13.32
C PHE A 425 -10.70 1.26 13.59
N THR A 426 -10.66 2.24 12.69
CA THR A 426 -9.67 3.33 12.73
C THR A 426 -10.31 4.65 13.17
N GLY A 427 -11.64 4.72 13.26
CA GLY A 427 -12.35 5.87 13.82
C GLY A 427 -13.67 6.13 13.12
N GLY A 428 -13.99 7.40 12.88
CA GLY A 428 -15.22 7.78 12.22
C GLY A 428 -15.50 9.27 12.29
N ALA A 429 -16.57 9.68 11.63
CA ALA A 429 -16.94 11.08 11.49
C ALA A 429 -18.44 11.28 11.66
N THR A 430 -18.81 12.51 12.00
CA THR A 430 -20.19 12.98 12.07
C THR A 430 -20.36 14.10 11.05
N GLY A 431 -21.23 13.88 10.08
CA GLY A 431 -21.64 14.90 9.12
C GLY A 431 -22.99 15.54 9.45
N THR A 432 -23.49 16.36 8.53
CA THR A 432 -24.84 16.92 8.60
C THR A 432 -25.90 15.89 8.25
N ASP A 433 -25.59 14.96 7.34
CA ASP A 433 -26.52 14.00 6.77
C ASP A 433 -26.17 12.57 7.15
N TYR A 434 -24.88 12.24 7.28
CA TYR A 434 -24.43 10.88 7.57
C TYR A 434 -23.48 10.78 8.77
N GLY A 435 -23.57 9.65 9.46
CA GLY A 435 -22.55 9.17 10.38
C GLY A 435 -21.63 8.19 9.67
N TYR A 436 -20.35 8.22 10.02
CA TYR A 436 -19.31 7.43 9.37
C TYR A 436 -18.55 6.58 10.41
N LEU A 437 -18.21 5.36 10.03
CA LEU A 437 -17.40 4.43 10.82
C LEU A 437 -16.28 3.87 9.94
N ASP A 438 -15.05 4.25 10.25
CA ASP A 438 -13.85 4.05 9.42
C ASP A 438 -13.09 2.81 9.89
N PHE A 439 -12.56 2.03 8.96
CA PHE A 439 -11.87 0.78 9.27
C PHE A 439 -10.81 0.38 8.23
N ALA A 440 -9.94 -0.55 8.64
CA ALA A 440 -9.20 -1.43 7.77
C ALA A 440 -9.77 -2.85 7.87
N ALA A 441 -10.26 -3.40 6.76
CA ALA A 441 -10.76 -4.76 6.70
C ALA A 441 -9.63 -5.72 6.31
N TRP A 442 -9.41 -6.73 7.13
CA TRP A 442 -8.50 -7.84 6.88
C TRP A 442 -9.20 -9.00 6.17
N ASP A 443 -10.53 -9.05 6.29
CA ASP A 443 -11.45 -9.91 5.56
C ASP A 443 -12.75 -9.17 5.27
N LEU A 444 -12.80 -8.52 4.09
CA LEU A 444 -13.92 -7.66 3.71
C LEU A 444 -15.23 -8.45 3.62
N ASP A 445 -15.24 -9.62 2.98
CA ASP A 445 -16.46 -10.42 2.84
C ASP A 445 -17.04 -10.81 4.22
N ARG A 446 -16.18 -11.25 5.15
CA ARG A 446 -16.60 -11.54 6.53
C ARG A 446 -17.08 -10.30 7.27
N LEU A 447 -16.41 -9.17 7.10
CA LEU A 447 -16.80 -7.90 7.71
C LEU A 447 -18.17 -7.43 7.19
N LEU A 448 -18.38 -7.42 5.87
CA LEU A 448 -19.65 -6.99 5.27
C LEU A 448 -20.81 -7.87 5.71
N LYS A 449 -20.63 -9.20 5.79
CA LYS A 449 -21.65 -10.12 6.33
C LYS A 449 -21.98 -9.81 7.80
N SER A 450 -20.97 -9.51 8.62
CA SER A 450 -21.13 -9.18 10.03
C SER A 450 -21.86 -7.83 10.21
N ALA A 451 -21.42 -6.81 9.48
CA ALA A 451 -22.02 -5.48 9.50
C ALA A 451 -23.47 -5.50 9.00
N MET A 452 -23.74 -6.20 7.89
CA MET A 452 -25.10 -6.37 7.36
C MET A 452 -26.03 -7.00 8.39
N ALA A 453 -25.59 -8.01 9.16
CA ALA A 453 -26.39 -8.60 10.22
C ALA A 453 -26.71 -7.59 11.34
N VAL A 454 -25.73 -6.78 11.77
CA VAL A 454 -25.91 -5.74 12.80
C VAL A 454 -26.89 -4.66 12.33
N PHE A 455 -26.69 -4.13 11.12
CA PHE A 455 -27.59 -3.13 10.53
C PHE A 455 -28.99 -3.70 10.31
N ASN A 456 -29.11 -4.99 9.99
CA ASN A 456 -30.38 -5.70 9.87
C ASN A 456 -31.14 -5.81 11.20
N GLU A 457 -30.46 -6.12 12.29
CA GLU A 457 -31.08 -6.18 13.62
C GLU A 457 -31.48 -4.80 14.14
N ARG A 458 -30.67 -3.77 13.83
CA ARG A 458 -30.87 -2.40 14.31
C ARG A 458 -31.89 -1.59 13.51
N LYS A 459 -32.42 -2.12 12.41
CA LYS A 459 -33.36 -1.36 11.54
C LYS A 459 -32.75 -0.07 10.99
N LEU A 460 -31.42 -0.10 10.77
CA LEU A 460 -30.64 1.05 10.33
C LEU A 460 -30.17 0.86 8.90
N GLU A 461 -30.53 1.80 8.02
CA GLU A 461 -29.98 1.87 6.67
C GLU A 461 -28.49 2.15 6.72
N ALA A 462 -27.73 1.43 5.89
CA ALA A 462 -26.28 1.59 5.86
C ALA A 462 -25.71 1.11 4.53
N ALA A 463 -24.56 1.67 4.18
CA ALA A 463 -23.80 1.27 3.02
C ALA A 463 -22.30 1.26 3.34
N PHE A 464 -21.57 0.51 2.55
CA PHE A 464 -20.11 0.41 2.55
C PHE A 464 -19.53 1.29 1.44
N HIS A 465 -18.38 1.88 1.71
CA HIS A 465 -17.58 2.58 0.71
C HIS A 465 -16.10 2.31 0.96
N THR A 466 -15.31 2.15 -0.10
CA THR A 466 -13.84 2.13 0.00
C THR A 466 -13.31 3.54 0.23
N PHE A 467 -12.07 3.71 0.70
CA PHE A 467 -11.45 5.05 0.75
C PHE A 467 -10.97 5.55 -0.63
N ARG A 468 -11.78 5.33 -1.67
CA ARG A 468 -11.60 5.88 -3.02
C ARG A 468 -12.69 6.90 -3.27
N ARG A 469 -12.36 8.11 -3.73
CA ARG A 469 -13.37 9.17 -3.88
C ARG A 469 -14.34 8.95 -5.05
N ASP A 470 -13.83 8.40 -6.14
CA ASP A 470 -14.52 8.36 -7.44
C ASP A 470 -15.19 7.00 -7.74
N VAL A 471 -15.67 6.31 -6.70
CA VAL A 471 -16.34 5.01 -6.82
C VAL A 471 -17.73 5.05 -6.18
N SER A 472 -18.56 4.05 -6.48
CA SER A 472 -19.90 3.95 -5.90
C SER A 472 -19.90 3.22 -4.56
N GLY A 473 -20.80 3.62 -3.66
CA GLY A 473 -21.11 2.89 -2.43
C GLY A 473 -21.91 1.60 -2.67
N VAL A 474 -21.71 0.63 -1.80
CA VAL A 474 -22.39 -0.67 -1.81
C VAL A 474 -23.40 -0.72 -0.68
N ALA A 475 -24.69 -0.79 -1.02
CA ALA A 475 -25.75 -0.84 -0.02
C ALA A 475 -25.69 -2.15 0.79
N LEU A 476 -25.71 -2.02 2.12
CA LEU A 476 -25.81 -3.17 3.04
C LEU A 476 -27.25 -3.40 3.49
N ARG A 477 -28.02 -2.30 3.62
CA ARG A 477 -29.45 -2.33 3.90
C ARG A 477 -30.13 -1.08 3.34
N ARG A 478 -31.31 -1.24 2.74
CA ARG A 478 -32.17 -0.15 2.24
C ARG A 478 -33.51 -0.07 2.99
N LYS A 479 -34.13 1.12 2.96
CA LYS A 479 -35.52 1.31 3.40
C LYS A 479 -36.47 0.39 2.64
N GLY A 480 -37.09 -0.56 3.34
CA GLY A 480 -38.11 -1.44 2.75
C GLY A 480 -37.63 -2.83 2.32
N ASP A 481 -36.39 -3.21 2.60
CA ASP A 481 -35.97 -4.61 2.50
C ASP A 481 -36.87 -5.45 3.44
N LYS A 482 -37.60 -6.42 2.87
CA LYS A 482 -38.49 -7.31 3.63
C LYS A 482 -37.67 -8.35 4.39
N GLU A 483 -38.11 -8.63 5.62
CA GLU A 483 -37.54 -9.60 6.57
C GLU A 483 -37.26 -10.98 5.97
#